data_AF-A0A4Y2PEL1-F1
#
_entry.id   AF-A0A4Y2PEL1-F1
#
_cell.length_a   1.000
_cell.length_b   1.000
_cell.length_c   1.000
_cell.angle_alpha   90.00
_cell.angle_beta   90.00
_cell.angle_gamma   90.00
#
_symmetry.space_group_name_H-M   'P 1'
#
loop_
_entity.id
_entity.type
_entity.pdbx_description
1 polymer ?
#
loop_
_entity_poly.entity_id
_entity_poly.type
_entity_poly.pdbx_seq_one_letter_code
_entity_poly.pdbx_strand_id
1 'polypeptide(L)' 'MKAANYLSIIADELHPYMAFVFPTGNGIFHQDNAPCHKARIVLEWFEEHTDEFHLMSWPPNSPDLNPMEHIWDVMEQ' A
#
# COMPACT_ATOMS: atom_id res chain seq x y z
N MET A 1 -8.05 -11.58 3.18
CA MET A 1 -6.69 -11.96 2.73
C MET A 1 -5.81 -12.24 3.96
N LYS A 2 -4.81 -13.13 3.89
CA LYS A 2 -3.82 -13.32 4.97
C LYS A 2 -2.67 -12.33 4.79
N ALA A 3 -2.06 -11.87 5.88
CA ALA A 3 -0.93 -10.94 5.85
C ALA A 3 0.25 -11.45 5.01
N ALA A 4 0.57 -12.75 5.08
CA ALA A 4 1.65 -13.34 4.29
C ALA A 4 1.38 -13.24 2.77
N ASN A 5 0.14 -13.48 2.35
CA ASN A 5 -0.23 -13.36 0.93
C ASN A 5 -0.20 -11.91 0.46
N TYR A 6 -0.61 -10.97 1.33
CA TYR A 6 -0.49 -9.55 1.04
C TYR A 6 0.97 -9.14 0.88
N LEU A 7 1.83 -9.59 1.79
CA LEU A 7 3.27 -9.33 1.72
C LEU A 7 3.88 -9.84 0.41
N SER A 8 3.49 -11.03 -0.08
CA SER A 8 3.93 -11.51 -1.39
C SER A 8 3.53 -10.56 -2.52
N ILE A 9 2.31 -10.02 -2.52
CA ILE A 9 1.90 -9.03 -3.52
C ILE A 9 2.75 -7.75 -3.42
N ILE A 10 3.03 -7.29 -2.20
CA ILE A 10 3.87 -6.11 -1.98
C ILE A 10 5.29 -6.33 -2.53
N ALA A 11 5.92 -7.46 -2.18
CA ALA A 11 7.29 -7.75 -2.56
C ALA A 11 7.44 -8.11 -4.05
N ASP A 12 6.52 -8.90 -4.60
CA ASP A 12 6.67 -9.47 -5.93
C ASP A 12 6.11 -8.56 -7.04
N GLU A 13 5.10 -7.73 -6.73
CA GLU A 13 4.40 -6.91 -7.72
C GLU A 13 4.59 -5.41 -7.46
N LEU A 14 4.25 -4.93 -6.25
CA LEU A 14 4.30 -3.50 -5.96
C LEU A 14 5.73 -2.97 -5.97
N HIS A 15 6.66 -3.66 -5.32
CA HIS A 15 8.03 -3.19 -5.15
C HIS A 15 8.76 -2.98 -6.49
N PRO A 16 8.77 -3.95 -7.43
CA PRO A 16 9.33 -3.73 -8.76
C PRO A 16 8.64 -2.59 -9.53
N TYR A 17 7.31 -2.48 -9.39
CA TYR A 17 6.55 -1.40 -10.02
C TYR A 17 6.96 -0.02 -9.47
N MET A 18 7.11 0.12 -8.15
CA MET A 18 7.54 1.35 -7.52
C MET A 18 8.96 1.73 -7.93
N ALA A 19 9.88 0.76 -8.00
CA ALA A 19 11.24 1.00 -8.49
C ALA A 19 11.26 1.46 -9.96
N PHE A 20 10.35 0.94 -10.78
CA PHE A 20 10.22 1.33 -12.18
C PHE A 20 9.61 2.73 -12.37
N VAL A 21 8.52 3.05 -11.66
CA VAL A 21 7.78 4.31 -11.81
C VAL A 21 8.42 5.47 -11.04
N PHE A 22 9.02 5.18 -9.88
CA PHE A 22 9.67 6.15 -9.00
C PHE A 22 11.15 5.80 -8.80
N PRO A 23 11.98 5.83 -9.85
CA PRO A 23 13.37 5.39 -9.78
C PRO A 23 14.25 6.24 -8.86
N THR A 24 13.78 7.41 -8.45
CA THR A 24 14.46 8.31 -7.49
C THR A 24 14.02 8.08 -6.04
N GLY A 25 13.18 7.08 -5.79
CA GLY A 25 12.74 6.71 -4.44
C GLY A 25 11.72 7.66 -3.80
N ASN A 26 11.10 8.55 -4.58
CA ASN A 26 10.15 9.56 -4.10
C ASN A 26 8.69 9.11 -4.23
N GLY A 27 8.46 7.82 -4.47
CA GLY A 27 7.12 7.25 -4.55
C GLY A 27 6.42 7.27 -3.20
N ILE A 28 5.10 7.44 -3.22
CA ILE A 28 4.26 7.33 -2.03
C ILE A 28 3.22 6.26 -2.30
N PHE A 29 3.21 5.23 -1.45
CA PHE A 29 2.22 4.18 -1.48
C PHE A 29 1.14 4.43 -0.43
N HIS A 30 -0.12 4.24 -0.81
CA HIS A 30 -1.27 4.39 0.05
C HIS A 30 -2.02 3.06 0.15
N GLN A 31 -2.37 2.64 1.36
CA GLN A 31 -3.18 1.47 1.65
C GLN A 31 -4.15 1.78 2.80
N ASP A 32 -5.28 1.09 2.85
CA ASP A 32 -6.21 1.21 3.97
C ASP A 32 -5.67 0.54 5.26
N ASN A 33 -6.43 0.64 6.35
CA ASN A 33 -6.08 0.07 7.65
C ASN A 33 -6.60 -1.37 7.85
N ALA A 34 -6.81 -2.15 6.78
CA ALA A 34 -7.25 -3.54 6.92
C ALA A 34 -6.27 -4.37 7.78
N PRO A 35 -6.75 -5.39 8.54
CA PRO A 35 -5.89 -6.12 9.47
C PRO A 35 -4.65 -6.77 8.84
N CYS A 36 -4.73 -7.20 7.58
CA CYS A 36 -3.57 -7.76 6.87
C CYS A 36 -2.51 -6.69 6.54
N HIS A 37 -2.92 -5.46 6.25
CA HIS A 37 -2.01 -4.35 5.90
C HIS A 37 -1.29 -3.79 7.14
N LYS A 38 -1.91 -3.91 8.31
CA LYS A 38 -1.35 -3.51 9.61
C LYS A 38 -0.63 -4.64 10.35
N ALA A 39 -0.53 -5.82 9.75
CA ALA A 39 0.19 -6.92 10.36
C ALA A 39 1.68 -6.57 10.50
N ARG A 40 2.29 -6.99 11.61
CA ARG A 40 3.71 -6.69 11.93
C ARG A 40 4.65 -7.01 10.77
N ILE A 41 4.50 -8.19 10.15
CA ILE A 41 5.35 -8.63 9.03
C ILE A 41 5.28 -7.72 7.80
N VAL A 42 4.15 -7.03 7.60
CA VAL A 42 3.94 -6.11 6.48
C VAL A 42 4.55 -4.75 6.81
N LEU A 43 4.33 -4.26 8.04
CA LEU A 43 4.88 -2.99 8.49
C LEU A 43 6.42 -3.03 8.55
N GLU A 44 6.99 -4.12 9.08
CA GLU A 44 8.45 -4.33 9.12
C GLU A 44 9.05 -4.31 7.71
N TRP A 45 8.38 -4.94 6.73
CA TRP A 45 8.85 -4.91 5.34
C TRP A 45 8.87 -3.48 4.78
N PHE A 46 7.85 -2.67 5.05
CA PHE A 46 7.84 -1.26 4.63
C PHE A 46 8.89 -0.42 5.35
N GLU A 47 9.18 -0.70 6.63
CA GLU A 47 10.26 -0.03 7.36
C GLU A 47 11.63 -0.36 6.75
N GLU A 48 11.87 -1.61 6.35
CA GLU A 48 13.11 -2.03 5.68
C GLU A 48 13.31 -1.37 4.31
N HIS A 49 12.23 -1.00 3.60
CA HIS A 49 12.28 -0.42 2.25
C HIS A 49 11.92 1.08 2.22
N THR A 50 11.95 1.77 3.36
CA THR A 50 11.49 3.17 3.45
C THR A 50 12.33 4.17 2.63
N ASP A 51 13.57 3.81 2.28
CA ASP A 51 14.45 4.63 1.44
C ASP A 51 14.10 4.51 -0.05
N GLU A 52 13.28 3.53 -0.42
CA GLU A 52 12.89 3.25 -1.81
C GLU A 52 11.52 3.84 -2.16
N PHE A 53 10.59 3.88 -1.19
CA PHE A 53 9.34 4.62 -1.30
C PHE A 53 8.68 4.71 0.08
N HIS A 54 7.78 5.69 0.23
CA HIS A 54 7.14 5.96 1.51
C HIS A 54 5.75 5.32 1.62
N LEU A 55 5.49 4.60 2.71
CA LEU A 55 4.13 4.22 3.09
C LEU A 55 3.42 5.41 3.76
N MET A 56 2.35 5.91 3.16
CA MET A 56 1.56 7.02 3.70
C MET A 56 0.86 6.61 4.99
N SER A 57 0.92 7.47 6.02
CA SER A 57 0.09 7.31 7.22
C SER A 57 -1.36 7.68 6.92
N TRP A 58 -2.30 6.80 7.31
CA TRP A 58 -3.73 6.99 7.06
C TRP A 58 -4.55 6.93 8.34
N PRO A 59 -5.45 7.92 8.59
CA PRO A 59 -6.34 7.87 9.74
C PRO A 59 -7.31 6.67 9.68
N PRO A 60 -7.68 6.08 10.83
CA PRO A 60 -8.71 5.05 10.87
C PRO A 60 -10.07 5.59 10.43
N ASN A 61 -10.88 4.76 9.77
CA ASN A 61 -12.28 5.06 9.39
C ASN A 61 -12.46 6.31 8.51
N SER A 62 -11.55 6.55 7.57
CA SER A 62 -11.66 7.62 6.57
C SER A 62 -11.79 7.06 5.15
N PRO A 63 -12.91 6.37 4.82
CA PRO A 63 -13.16 5.88 3.47
C PRO A 63 -13.38 7.03 2.48
N ASP A 64 -13.93 8.15 2.95
CA ASP A 64 -14.17 9.38 2.20
C ASP A 64 -12.92 9.99 1.58
N LEU A 65 -11.76 9.69 2.18
CA LEU A 65 -10.48 10.19 1.71
C LEU A 65 -9.80 9.22 0.73
N ASN A 66 -10.25 7.96 0.62
CA ASN A 66 -9.62 6.95 -0.24
C ASN A 66 -10.10 7.10 -1.69
N PRO A 67 -9.25 7.54 -2.64
CA PRO A 67 -9.67 7.73 -4.02
C PRO A 67 -10.15 6.46 -4.71
N MET A 68 -9.74 5.28 -4.22
CA MET A 68 -10.18 3.99 -4.75
C MET A 68 -11.68 3.76 -4.54
N GLU A 69 -12.28 4.24 -3.44
CA GLU A 69 -13.73 4.10 -3.19
C GLU A 69 -14.52 4.78 -4.31
N HIS A 70 -14.13 6.00 -4.69
CA HIS A 70 -14.78 6.72 -5.79
C HIS A 70 -14.61 6.01 -7.15
N ILE A 71 -13.47 5.35 -7.37
CA ILE A 71 -13.25 4.59 -8.62
C ILE A 71 -14.15 3.36 -8.65
N TRP A 72 -14.28 2.65 -7.53
CA TRP A 72 -15.19 1.50 -7.42
C TRP A 72 -16.64 1.91 -7.63
N ASP A 73 -17.09 3.01 -7.02
CA ASP A 73 -18.44 3.56 -7.22
C ASP A 73 -18.75 3.86 -8.69
N VAL A 74 -17.76 4.26 -9.49
CA VAL A 74 -17.90 4.48 -10.94
C VAL A 74 -17.90 3.17 -11.71
N MET A 75 -17.10 2.18 -11.29
CA MET A 75 -17.02 0.87 -11.97
C MET A 75 -18.25 -0.02 -11.71
N GLU A 76 -18.95 0.19 -10.60
CA GLU A 76 -20.17 -0.53 -10.26
C GLU A 76 -21.45 0.06 -10.88
N GLN A 77 -21.36 1.23 -11.54
CA GLN A 77 -22.45 1.85 -12.31
C GLN A 77 -22.59 1.25 -13.72
#